data_AF-A0A539CT76-F1
#
_entry.id   AF-A0A539CT76-F1
#
_cell.length_a   1.000
_cell.length_b   1.000
_cell.length_c   1.000
_cell.angle_alpha   90.00
_cell.angle_beta   90.00
_cell.angle_gamma   90.00
#
_symmetry.space_group_name_H-M   'P 1'
#
loop_
_entity.id
_entity.type
_entity.pdbx_description
1 polymer ?
#
loop_
_entity_poly.entity_id
_entity_poly.type
_entity_poly.pdbx_seq_one_letter_code
_entity_poly.pdbx_strand_id
1 'polypeptide(L)'
;MHRMPLCDRAVAIIEERAAYRCNDFMFPGRLRNQAIGENVMSLLCPDGATVHGFRSSFRDWAGNETNFPREVAERALAHATGSAVEAAYRRSDALEKRRSLMTAWGEPG
;
A
#
# COMPACT_ATOMS: atom_id res chain seq x y z
N MET A 1 8.58 10.06 -9.33
CA MET A 1 8.64 8.64 -8.95
C MET A 1 8.08 8.48 -7.54
N HIS A 2 7.00 7.71 -7.37
CA HIS A 2 6.46 7.37 -6.05
C HIS A 2 7.25 6.17 -5.48
N ARG A 3 7.50 6.17 -4.17
CA ARG A 3 8.15 5.06 -3.45
C ARG A 3 7.32 4.76 -2.22
N MET A 4 7.15 3.49 -1.88
CA MET A 4 6.37 3.09 -0.71
C MET A 4 7.27 2.40 0.32
N PRO A 5 7.44 2.96 1.54
CA PRO A 5 8.12 2.24 2.60
C PRO A 5 7.29 1.01 2.98
N LEU A 6 7.95 -0.12 3.24
CA LEU A 6 7.31 -1.34 3.68
C LEU A 6 7.54 -1.53 5.18
N CYS A 7 6.53 -2.05 5.87
CA CYS A 7 6.68 -2.54 7.24
C CYS A 7 7.25 -3.96 7.24
N ASP A 8 7.74 -4.40 8.40
CA ASP A 8 8.36 -5.72 8.56
C ASP A 8 7.40 -6.84 8.16
N ARG A 9 6.11 -6.72 8.49
CA ARG A 9 5.10 -7.70 8.07
C ARG A 9 4.98 -7.77 6.55
N ALA A 10 4.98 -6.64 5.85
CA ALA A 10 4.89 -6.60 4.39
C ALA A 10 6.16 -7.20 3.73
N VAL A 11 7.34 -6.92 4.29
CA VAL A 11 8.60 -7.53 3.84
C VAL A 11 8.55 -9.05 4.02
N ALA A 12 8.10 -9.55 5.18
CA ALA A 12 7.96 -10.97 5.44
C ALA A 12 7.01 -11.67 4.44
N ILE A 13 5.88 -11.06 4.10
CA ILE A 13 4.96 -11.60 3.07
C ILE A 13 5.65 -11.70 1.72
N ILE A 14 6.41 -10.67 1.34
CA ILE A 14 7.13 -10.62 0.08
C ILE A 14 8.21 -11.70 0.02
N GLU A 15 8.99 -11.87 1.09
CA GLU A 15 10.04 -12.89 1.18
C GLU A 15 9.46 -14.31 1.13
N GLU A 16 8.38 -14.56 1.87
CA GLU A 16 7.64 -15.82 1.83
C GLU A 16 7.14 -16.11 0.41
N ARG A 17 6.58 -15.11 -0.27
CA ARG A 17 6.11 -15.26 -1.66
C ARG A 17 7.23 -15.39 -2.68
N ALA A 18 8.38 -14.76 -2.43
CA ALA A 18 9.53 -14.82 -3.33
C ALA A 18 9.98 -16.27 -3.56
N ALA A 19 9.87 -17.13 -2.54
CA ALA A 19 10.17 -18.57 -2.64
C ALA A 19 9.31 -19.32 -3.66
N TYR A 20 8.13 -18.81 -4.00
CA TYR A 20 7.17 -19.43 -4.92
C TYR A 20 7.09 -18.76 -6.29
N ARG A 21 7.99 -17.80 -6.58
CA ARG A 21 8.00 -17.10 -7.86
C ARG A 21 8.32 -18.06 -9.00
N CYS A 22 7.47 -18.05 -10.03
CA CYS A 22 7.65 -18.84 -11.26
C CYS A 22 7.97 -17.97 -12.49
N ASN A 23 7.98 -16.64 -12.34
CA ASN A 23 8.34 -15.65 -13.34
C ASN A 23 8.73 -14.30 -12.68
N ASP A 24 8.90 -13.25 -13.48
CA ASP A 24 9.37 -11.93 -13.00
C ASP A 24 8.36 -11.19 -12.10
N PHE A 25 7.08 -11.59 -12.07
CA PHE A 25 6.05 -10.96 -11.26
C PHE A 25 6.03 -11.50 -9.82
N MET A 26 5.80 -10.62 -8.85
CA MET A 26 5.64 -11.00 -7.43
C MET A 26 4.41 -11.88 -7.21
N PHE A 27 3.33 -11.56 -7.92
CA PHE A 27 2.07 -12.29 -7.91
C PHE A 27 1.81 -12.80 -9.33
N PRO A 28 2.32 -13.98 -9.70
CA PRO A 28 2.15 -14.53 -11.04
C PRO A 28 0.69 -14.94 -11.28
N GLY A 29 0.21 -14.68 -12.49
CA GLY A 29 -1.12 -15.11 -12.96
C GLY A 29 -1.12 -16.52 -13.53
N ARG A 30 -2.31 -16.98 -13.96
CA ARG A 30 -2.48 -18.31 -14.57
C ARG A 30 -1.76 -18.45 -15.92
N LEU A 31 -1.63 -17.37 -16.67
CA LEU A 31 -0.92 -17.35 -17.95
C LEU A 31 0.59 -17.19 -17.73
N ARG A 32 1.39 -17.87 -18.55
CA ARG A 32 2.86 -17.79 -18.49
C ARG A 32 3.30 -16.33 -18.69
N ASN A 33 4.22 -15.87 -17.84
CA ASN A 33 4.81 -14.53 -17.88
C ASN A 33 3.78 -13.40 -17.82
N GLN A 34 2.70 -13.57 -17.04
CA GLN A 34 1.75 -12.49 -16.74
C GLN A 34 1.56 -12.36 -15.23
N ALA A 35 1.24 -11.15 -14.78
CA ALA A 35 0.78 -10.89 -13.42
C ALA A 35 -0.62 -11.46 -13.20
N ILE A 36 -1.02 -11.57 -11.93
CA ILE A 36 -2.41 -11.80 -11.54
C ILE A 36 -3.34 -10.74 -12.15
N GLY A 37 -4.45 -11.18 -12.74
CA GLY A 37 -5.46 -10.27 -13.26
C GLY A 37 -6.27 -9.63 -12.13
N GLU A 38 -6.77 -8.41 -12.36
CA GLU A 38 -7.57 -7.66 -11.38
C GLU A 38 -8.77 -8.45 -10.86
N ASN A 39 -9.48 -9.14 -11.76
CA ASN A 39 -10.63 -9.97 -11.40
C ASN A 39 -10.28 -11.09 -10.41
N VAL A 40 -9.04 -11.61 -10.45
CA VAL A 40 -8.60 -12.63 -9.50
C VAL A 40 -8.40 -12.03 -8.11
N MET A 41 -7.90 -10.79 -8.00
CA MET A 41 -7.79 -10.12 -6.70
C MET A 41 -9.16 -9.94 -6.05
N SER A 42 -10.19 -9.64 -6.83
CA SER A 42 -11.58 -9.55 -6.33
C SER A 42 -12.11 -10.90 -5.85
N LEU A 43 -11.77 -12.01 -6.53
CA LEU A 43 -12.16 -13.36 -6.10
C LEU A 43 -11.45 -13.82 -4.82
N LEU A 44 -10.28 -13.25 -4.52
CA LEU A 44 -9.53 -13.54 -3.31
C LEU A 44 -9.94 -12.65 -2.12
N CYS A 45 -10.81 -11.65 -2.35
CA CYS A 45 -11.34 -10.84 -1.26
C CYS A 45 -12.32 -11.69 -0.43
N PRO A 46 -12.23 -11.65 0.91
CA PRO A 46 -13.26 -12.22 1.78
C PRO A 46 -14.65 -11.67 1.48
N ASP A 47 -15.69 -12.41 1.88
CA ASP A 47 -17.08 -11.97 1.70
C ASP A 47 -17.32 -10.57 2.30
N GLY A 48 -17.90 -9.68 1.51
CA GLY A 48 -18.14 -8.29 1.90
C GLY A 48 -16.93 -7.35 1.77
N ALA A 49 -15.75 -7.85 1.41
CA ALA A 49 -14.57 -7.02 1.13
C ALA A 49 -14.40 -6.77 -0.38
N THR A 50 -13.72 -5.67 -0.71
CA THR A 50 -13.31 -5.37 -2.08
C THR A 50 -11.85 -4.92 -2.11
N VAL A 51 -11.21 -5.04 -3.27
CA VAL A 51 -9.83 -4.56 -3.48
C VAL A 51 -9.71 -3.08 -3.14
N HIS A 52 -10.71 -2.28 -3.49
CA HIS A 52 -10.78 -0.86 -3.14
C HIS A 52 -11.03 -0.65 -1.65
N GLY A 53 -11.83 -1.52 -1.03
CA GLY A 53 -12.09 -1.55 0.40
C GLY A 53 -10.82 -1.58 1.24
N PHE A 54 -9.78 -2.32 0.83
CA PHE A 54 -8.50 -2.32 1.54
C PHE A 54 -7.84 -0.93 1.61
N ARG A 55 -7.92 -0.12 0.56
CA ARG A 55 -7.40 1.26 0.57
C ARG A 55 -8.24 2.17 1.47
N SER A 56 -9.55 2.01 1.44
CA SER A 56 -10.46 2.76 2.32
C SER A 56 -10.23 2.41 3.78
N SER A 57 -10.11 1.12 4.13
CA SER A 57 -9.82 0.67 5.49
C SER A 57 -8.50 1.24 6.02
N PHE A 58 -7.45 1.26 5.20
CA PHE A 58 -6.20 1.93 5.56
C PHE A 58 -6.41 3.43 5.84
N ARG A 59 -7.18 4.11 4.99
CA ARG A 59 -7.45 5.55 5.13
C ARG A 59 -8.27 5.87 6.38
N ASP A 60 -9.28 5.06 6.67
CA ASP A 60 -10.16 5.19 7.82
C ASP A 60 -9.40 4.90 9.11
N TRP A 61 -8.62 3.82 9.16
CA TRP A 61 -7.74 3.53 10.29
C TRP A 61 -6.78 4.69 10.57
N ALA A 62 -6.11 5.21 9.54
CA ALA A 62 -5.18 6.32 9.73
C ALA A 62 -5.88 7.58 10.26
N GLY A 63 -7.15 7.80 9.93
CA GLY A 63 -7.91 8.97 10.39
C GLY A 63 -8.58 8.80 11.75
N ASN A 64 -9.02 7.59 12.09
CA ASN A 64 -9.85 7.33 13.26
C ASN A 64 -9.02 6.81 14.44
N GLU A 65 -7.99 6.02 14.17
CA GLU A 65 -7.24 5.27 15.19
C GLU A 65 -5.81 5.82 15.41
N THR A 66 -5.42 6.87 14.67
CA THR A 66 -4.06 7.41 14.75
C THR A 66 -4.04 8.94 14.70
N ASN A 67 -2.89 9.53 15.05
CA ASN A 67 -2.64 10.96 14.93
C ASN A 67 -1.78 11.32 13.70
N PHE A 68 -1.63 10.41 12.72
CA PHE A 68 -0.86 10.70 11.53
C PHE A 68 -1.57 11.76 10.67
N PRO A 69 -0.85 12.76 10.12
CA PRO A 69 -1.48 13.77 9.30
C PRO A 69 -2.11 13.17 8.05
N ARG A 70 -3.29 13.66 7.68
CA ARG A 70 -4.03 13.22 6.49
C ARG A 70 -3.14 13.23 5.25
N GLU A 71 -2.34 14.27 5.04
CA GLU A 71 -1.48 14.33 3.85
C GLU A 71 -0.45 13.19 3.77
N VAL A 72 -0.01 12.65 4.91
CA VAL A 72 0.94 11.53 4.95
C VAL A 72 0.23 10.24 4.54
N ALA A 73 -1.00 10.00 5.01
CA ALA A 73 -1.83 8.85 4.64
C ALA A 73 -2.22 8.87 3.15
N GLU A 74 -2.66 10.02 2.64
CA GLU A 74 -2.99 10.17 1.21
C GLU A 74 -1.75 9.98 0.33
N ARG A 75 -0.59 10.49 0.77
CA ARG A 75 0.66 10.30 0.04
C ARG A 75 1.13 8.84 0.05
N ALA A 76 0.85 8.08 1.11
CA ALA A 76 1.08 6.63 1.16
C ALA A 76 0.19 5.88 0.16
N LEU A 77 -1.04 6.35 -0.09
CA LEU A 77 -1.92 5.83 -1.14
C LEU A 77 -1.56 6.29 -2.56
N ALA A 78 -0.44 6.99 -2.73
CA ALA A 78 -0.04 7.66 -3.97
C ALA A 78 -1.05 8.69 -4.50
N HIS A 79 -1.98 9.15 -3.66
CA HIS A 79 -2.89 10.22 -4.01
C HIS A 79 -2.13 11.55 -4.08
N ALA A 80 -2.51 12.39 -5.04
CA ALA A 80 -2.07 13.78 -5.07
C ALA A 80 -2.85 14.55 -3.99
N THR A 81 -2.16 15.30 -3.15
CA THR A 81 -2.78 16.19 -2.16
C THR A 81 -2.34 17.62 -2.39
N GLY A 82 -3.30 18.53 -2.37
CA GLY A 82 -3.07 19.97 -2.51
C GLY A 82 -3.07 20.47 -3.95
N SER A 83 -2.99 21.80 -4.08
CA SER A 83 -2.84 22.47 -5.37
C SER A 83 -1.44 22.25 -5.96
N ALA A 84 -1.27 22.48 -7.28
CA ALA A 84 0.04 22.42 -7.94
C ALA A 84 1.10 23.30 -7.25
N VAL A 85 0.68 24.39 -6.61
CA VAL A 85 1.53 25.31 -5.85
C VAL A 85 2.03 24.66 -4.55
N GLU A 86 1.15 24.04 -3.77
CA GLU A 86 1.53 23.33 -2.53
C GLU A 86 2.42 22.12 -2.80
N ALA A 87 2.19 21.44 -3.93
CA ALA A 87 3.04 20.33 -4.39
C ALA A 87 4.47 20.79 -4.71
N ALA A 88 4.66 22.02 -5.24
CA ALA A 88 5.97 22.58 -5.57
C ALA A 88 6.80 22.95 -4.33
N TYR A 89 6.15 23.36 -3.23
CA TYR A 89 6.85 23.66 -1.96
C TYR A 89 7.19 22.39 -1.16
N ARG A 90 6.54 21.26 -1.43
CA ARG A 90 6.84 19.96 -0.80
C ARG A 90 8.06 19.31 -1.44
N ARG A 91 9.23 19.83 -1.08
CA ARG A 91 10.53 19.34 -1.59
C ARG A 91 10.94 17.97 -1.03
N SER A 92 10.32 17.49 0.05
CA SER A 92 10.52 16.14 0.58
C SER A 92 9.25 15.29 0.41
N ASP A 93 9.43 14.03 0.02
CA ASP A 93 8.36 13.04 -0.12
C ASP A 93 7.86 12.50 1.24
N ALA A 94 8.25 13.15 2.35
CA ALA A 94 7.97 12.76 3.72
C ALA A 94 8.19 11.26 4.00
N LEU A 95 9.23 10.65 3.39
CA LEU A 95 9.45 9.21 3.43
C LEU A 95 9.50 8.65 4.85
N GLU A 96 10.21 9.31 5.77
CA GLU A 96 10.32 8.84 7.16
C GLU A 96 8.98 8.90 7.90
N LYS A 97 8.17 9.94 7.70
CA LYS A 97 6.81 10.00 8.28
C LYS A 97 5.93 8.87 7.73
N ARG A 98 6.08 8.54 6.44
CA ARG A 98 5.36 7.42 5.83
C ARG A 98 5.89 6.07 6.31
N ARG A 99 7.17 5.96 6.63
CA ARG A 99 7.75 4.75 7.24
C ARG A 99 7.11 4.51 8.61
N SER A 100 7.05 5.51 9.48
CA SER A 100 6.37 5.38 10.78
C SER A 100 4.89 4.99 10.64
N LEU A 101 4.18 5.59 9.68
CA LEU A 101 2.79 5.24 9.39
C LEU A 101 2.64 3.78 8.95
N MET A 102 3.56 3.29 8.10
CA MET A 102 3.53 1.91 7.63
C MET A 102 3.90 0.90 8.71
N THR A 103 4.89 1.22 9.54
CA THR A 103 5.23 0.40 10.70
C THR A 103 4.02 0.25 11.61
N ALA A 104 3.37 1.36 11.99
CA ALA A 104 2.18 1.34 12.83
C ALA A 104 1.01 0.54 12.20
N TRP A 105 0.83 0.61 10.88
CA TRP A 105 -0.20 -0.18 10.18
C TRP A 105 0.10 -1.68 10.17
N GLY A 106 1.38 -2.04 10.17
CA GLY A 106 1.83 -3.43 10.09
C GLY A 106 1.91 -4.15 11.44
N GLU A 107 1.75 -3.43 12.55
CA GLU A 107 1.74 -4.01 13.89
C GLU A 107 0.37 -4.65 14.18
N PRO A 108 0.32 -5.86 14.74
CA PRO A 108 -0.93 -6.43 15.23
C PRO A 108 -1.45 -5.56 16.39
N GLY A 109 -2.68 -5.06 16.25
CA GLY A 109 -3.42 -4.39 17.33
C GLY A 109 -3.93 -5.34 18.39
#